data_AF-A0A0R1JAY3-F1
#
_entry.id   AF-A0A0R1JAY3-F1
#
_cell.length_a   1.000
_cell.length_b   1.000
_cell.length_c   1.000
_cell.angle_alpha   90.00
_cell.angle_beta   90.00
_cell.angle_gamma   90.00
#
_symmetry.space_group_name_H-M   'P 1'
#
loop_
_entity.id
_entity.type
_entity.pdbx_description
1 polymer ?
#
loop_
_entity_poly.entity_id
_entity_poly.type
_entity_poly.pdbx_seq_one_letter_code
_entity_poly.pdbx_strand_id
1 'polypeptide(L)'
;MTKLDLVEGLEQLDNELGKLIPTETQKKAMTKAGAEVYKQLLTKNMNNSLHKGKHSRDTKIDLSKSISMRYKSEDGATFVGFKNDKENPGYIARFLNDGYMAHGGKGKNSHSTKYIPGLHFQEHSIEESKHDVLEAEAKVYRQLNGD
;
A
#
# COMPACT_ATOMS: atom_id res chain seq x y z
N MET A 1 -20.44 16.49 46.09
CA MET A 1 -20.61 16.11 44.68
C MET A 1 -22.09 16.15 44.36
N THR A 2 -22.55 17.25 43.75
CA THR A 2 -23.93 17.37 43.26
C THR A 2 -24.03 16.68 41.90
N LYS A 3 -25.24 16.33 41.45
CA LYS A 3 -25.44 15.75 40.10
C LYS A 3 -24.87 16.62 38.97
N LEU A 4 -24.80 17.94 39.18
CA LEU A 4 -24.26 18.91 38.23
C LEU A 4 -22.74 18.73 38.04
N ASP A 5 -22.01 18.55 39.15
CA ASP A 5 -20.56 18.33 39.22
C ASP A 5 -20.11 17.09 38.42
N LEU A 6 -20.93 16.03 38.44
CA LEU A 6 -20.64 14.80 37.71
C LEU A 6 -20.84 14.95 36.20
N VAL A 7 -21.87 15.71 35.79
CA VAL A 7 -22.17 15.93 34.36
C VAL A 7 -21.08 16.79 33.72
N GLU A 8 -20.67 17.88 34.37
CA GLU A 8 -19.59 18.75 33.89
C GLU A 8 -18.26 17.98 33.76
N GLY A 9 -17.94 17.11 34.73
CA GLY A 9 -16.75 16.26 34.66
C GLY A 9 -16.78 15.24 33.51
N LEU A 10 -17.95 14.69 33.19
CA LEU A 10 -18.12 13.77 32.05
C LEU A 10 -18.02 14.51 30.71
N GLU A 11 -18.56 15.73 30.60
CA GLU A 11 -18.43 16.55 29.39
C GLU A 11 -16.99 16.99 29.14
N GLN A 12 -16.25 17.34 30.19
CA GLN A 12 -14.81 17.64 30.07
C GLN A 12 -14.02 16.41 29.61
N LEU A 13 -14.30 15.24 30.18
CA LEU A 13 -13.66 14.00 29.77
C LEU A 13 -13.97 13.65 28.31
N ASP A 14 -15.23 13.78 27.88
CA ASP A 14 -15.64 13.52 26.50
C ASP A 14 -14.94 14.48 25.52
N ASN A 15 -14.81 15.75 25.89
CA ASN A 15 -14.07 16.73 25.10
C ASN A 15 -12.57 16.40 25.00
N GLU A 16 -11.92 15.99 26.10
CA GLU A 16 -10.50 15.60 26.07
C GLU A 16 -10.28 14.31 25.26
N LEU A 17 -11.17 13.31 25.41
CA LEU A 17 -11.14 12.10 24.59
C LEU A 17 -11.40 12.39 23.11
N GLY A 18 -12.31 13.32 22.81
CA GLY A 18 -12.59 13.78 21.46
C GLY A 18 -11.38 14.37 20.74
N LYS A 19 -10.49 15.05 21.47
CA LYS A 19 -9.23 15.58 20.92
C LYS A 19 -8.23 14.48 20.52
N LEU A 20 -8.32 13.29 21.12
CA LEU A 20 -7.45 12.16 20.78
C LEU A 20 -7.83 11.50 19.45
N ILE A 21 -9.07 11.72 18.97
CA ILE A 21 -9.56 11.17 17.70
C ILE A 21 -9.00 12.03 16.55
N PRO A 22 -8.17 11.48 15.65
CA PRO A 22 -7.61 12.26 14.55
C PRO A 22 -8.70 12.78 13.61
N THR A 23 -8.63 14.06 13.28
CA THR A 23 -9.37 14.67 12.17
C THR A 23 -9.01 14.04 10.83
N GLU A 24 -9.82 14.22 9.79
CA GLU A 24 -9.52 13.69 8.46
C GLU A 24 -8.14 14.14 7.94
N THR A 25 -7.79 15.40 8.13
CA THR A 25 -6.47 15.94 7.75
C THR A 25 -5.33 15.25 8.51
N GLN A 26 -5.52 14.98 9.80
CA GLN A 26 -4.53 14.25 10.61
C GLN A 26 -4.43 12.79 10.19
N LYS A 27 -5.56 12.10 9.95
CA LYS A 27 -5.58 10.73 9.40
C LYS A 27 -4.84 10.65 8.08
N LYS A 28 -5.07 11.61 7.18
CA LYS A 28 -4.35 11.71 5.90
C LYS A 28 -2.85 11.87 6.09
N ALA A 29 -2.42 12.71 7.03
CA ALA A 29 -0.99 12.89 7.31
C ALA A 29 -0.37 11.61 7.89
N MET A 30 -1.04 10.98 8.84
CA MET A 30 -0.61 9.71 9.45
C MET A 30 -0.48 8.61 8.39
N THR A 31 -1.58 8.27 7.71
CA THR A 31 -1.59 7.15 6.75
C THR A 31 -0.69 7.40 5.54
N LYS A 32 -0.46 8.66 5.17
CA LYS A 32 0.53 9.00 4.15
C LYS A 32 1.95 8.62 4.59
N ALA A 33 2.33 8.88 5.84
CA ALA A 33 3.65 8.50 6.35
C ALA A 33 3.84 6.98 6.36
N GLY A 34 2.83 6.22 6.81
CA GLY A 34 2.82 4.77 6.72
C GLY A 34 2.93 4.26 5.27
N ALA A 35 2.15 4.85 4.36
CA ALA A 35 2.18 4.51 2.94
C ALA A 35 3.54 4.78 2.28
N GLU A 36 4.27 5.82 2.70
CA GLU A 36 5.63 6.10 2.19
C GLU A 36 6.62 4.99 2.57
N VAL A 37 6.56 4.47 3.79
CA VAL A 37 7.36 3.33 4.25
C VAL A 37 7.05 2.09 3.43
N TYR A 38 5.76 1.72 3.35
CA TYR A 38 5.35 0.54 2.59
C TYR A 38 5.72 0.65 1.09
N LYS A 39 5.59 1.84 0.49
CA LYS A 39 5.99 2.08 -0.91
C LYS A 39 7.48 1.83 -1.15
N GLN A 40 8.34 2.26 -0.23
CA GLN A 40 9.78 2.01 -0.34
C GLN A 40 10.06 0.51 -0.32
N LEU A 41 9.40 -0.22 0.57
CA LEU A 41 9.60 -1.66 0.72
C LEU A 41 9.06 -2.46 -0.47
N LEU A 42 7.87 -2.10 -0.96
CA LEU A 42 7.29 -2.69 -2.17
C LEU A 42 8.21 -2.48 -3.38
N THR A 43 8.83 -1.31 -3.49
CA THR A 43 9.80 -1.01 -4.55
C THR A 43 11.06 -1.87 -4.45
N LYS A 44 11.55 -2.10 -3.23
CA LYS A 44 12.73 -2.93 -2.95
C LYS A 44 12.48 -4.41 -3.22
N ASN A 45 11.34 -4.95 -2.81
CA ASN A 45 11.02 -6.38 -2.92
C ASN A 45 10.54 -6.76 -4.32
N MET A 46 10.13 -5.78 -5.14
CA MET A 46 9.74 -6.02 -6.52
C MET A 46 10.94 -6.47 -7.38
N ASN A 47 10.79 -7.62 -8.04
CA ASN A 47 11.81 -8.13 -8.95
C ASN A 47 11.76 -7.42 -10.32
N ASN A 48 12.43 -6.27 -10.40
CA ASN A 48 12.49 -5.44 -11.61
C ASN A 48 13.05 -6.17 -12.85
N SER A 49 13.82 -7.25 -12.66
CA SER A 49 14.50 -7.95 -13.76
C SER A 49 13.58 -8.84 -14.60
N LEU A 50 12.38 -9.18 -14.09
CA LEU A 50 11.43 -10.10 -14.71
C LEU A 50 10.34 -9.39 -15.52
N HIS A 51 10.30 -8.06 -15.51
CA HIS A 51 9.31 -7.27 -16.22
C HIS A 51 9.70 -7.11 -17.70
N LYS A 52 8.95 -7.78 -18.57
CA LYS A 52 9.18 -7.73 -20.01
C LYS A 52 8.46 -6.55 -20.66
N GLY A 53 9.14 -5.91 -21.60
CA GLY A 53 8.61 -4.86 -22.46
C GLY A 53 7.49 -5.34 -23.38
N LYS A 54 6.65 -4.40 -23.84
CA LYS A 54 5.55 -4.63 -24.78
C LYS A 54 6.00 -5.21 -26.14
N HIS A 55 7.26 -4.99 -26.53
CA HIS A 55 7.73 -5.22 -27.90
C HIS A 55 8.96 -6.14 -28.03
N SER A 56 9.62 -6.52 -26.94
CA SER A 56 10.77 -7.42 -26.97
C SER A 56 10.96 -8.14 -25.63
N ARG A 57 11.49 -9.37 -25.67
CA ARG A 57 11.92 -10.10 -24.47
C ARG A 57 13.12 -9.47 -23.77
N ASP A 58 13.83 -8.58 -24.47
CA ASP A 58 15.10 -8.00 -24.02
C ASP A 58 14.95 -6.58 -23.43
N THR A 59 13.79 -5.93 -23.62
CA THR A 59 13.51 -4.65 -22.97
C THR A 59 12.98 -4.89 -21.56
N LYS A 60 13.75 -4.48 -20.55
CA LYS A 60 13.33 -4.48 -19.15
C LYS A 60 12.56 -3.19 -18.86
N ILE A 61 11.37 -3.31 -18.27
CA ILE A 61 10.62 -2.15 -17.79
C ILE A 61 10.95 -1.90 -16.32
N ASP A 62 11.24 -0.65 -15.97
CA ASP A 62 11.28 -0.21 -14.58
C ASP A 62 9.86 0.08 -14.07
N LEU A 63 9.25 -0.91 -13.40
CA LEU A 63 7.89 -0.79 -12.86
C LEU A 63 7.84 -0.03 -11.54
N SER A 64 8.98 0.31 -10.93
CA SER A 64 8.99 1.11 -9.68
C SER A 64 8.32 2.47 -9.87
N LYS A 65 8.47 3.06 -11.06
CA LYS A 65 7.82 4.31 -11.48
C LYS A 65 6.31 4.21 -11.60
N SER A 66 5.77 3.01 -11.61
CA SER A 66 4.34 2.75 -11.63
C SER A 66 3.74 2.61 -10.24
N ILE A 67 4.55 2.49 -9.19
CA ILE A 67 4.05 2.46 -7.81
C ILE A 67 3.63 3.88 -7.40
N SER A 68 2.36 4.04 -7.07
CA SER A 68 1.76 5.30 -6.65
C SER A 68 1.04 5.17 -5.31
N MET A 69 0.72 6.32 -4.73
CA MET A 69 -0.10 6.41 -3.54
C MET A 69 -1.38 7.15 -3.86
N ARG A 70 -2.49 6.72 -3.26
CA ARG A 70 -3.79 7.40 -3.37
C ARG A 70 -4.45 7.47 -2.01
N TYR A 71 -4.80 8.69 -1.60
CA TYR A 71 -5.65 8.90 -0.42
C TYR A 71 -7.11 8.66 -0.76
N LYS A 72 -7.82 7.98 0.13
CA LYS A 72 -9.26 7.72 0.06
C LYS A 72 -9.93 8.42 1.24
N SER A 73 -10.70 9.46 0.94
CA SER A 73 -11.34 10.28 1.97
C SER A 73 -12.41 9.52 2.75
N GLU A 74 -13.07 8.54 2.13
CA GLU A 74 -14.19 7.83 2.76
C GLU A 74 -13.78 7.03 4.01
N ASP A 75 -12.56 6.48 4.03
CA ASP A 75 -12.04 5.71 5.16
C ASP A 75 -10.76 6.30 5.79
N GLY A 76 -10.23 7.39 5.22
CA GLY A 76 -9.02 8.05 5.70
C GLY A 76 -7.72 7.29 5.41
N ALA A 77 -7.78 6.25 4.58
CA ALA A 77 -6.63 5.43 4.25
C ALA A 77 -5.82 5.99 3.06
N THR A 78 -4.51 5.79 3.10
CA THR A 78 -3.62 6.02 1.94
C THR A 78 -3.19 4.67 1.38
N PHE A 79 -3.62 4.37 0.15
CA PHE A 79 -3.30 3.12 -0.52
C PHE A 79 -2.02 3.24 -1.32
N VAL A 80 -1.21 2.19 -1.33
CA VAL A 80 -0.05 2.04 -2.23
C VAL A 80 -0.33 0.91 -3.20
N GLY A 81 -0.07 1.14 -4.49
CA GLY A 81 -0.24 0.12 -5.52
C GLY A 81 0.27 0.58 -6.87
N PHE A 82 -0.03 -0.19 -7.91
CA PHE A 82 0.38 0.15 -9.27
C PHE A 82 -0.65 1.04 -9.95
N LYS A 83 -0.18 2.15 -10.52
CA LYS A 83 -0.97 3.00 -11.41
C LYS A 83 -1.28 2.21 -12.69
N ASN A 84 -2.45 2.48 -13.28
CA ASN A 84 -2.78 1.99 -14.61
C ASN A 84 -2.04 2.83 -15.66
N ASP A 85 -0.75 2.56 -15.84
CA ASP A 85 0.10 3.22 -16.83
C ASP A 85 -0.06 2.53 -18.20
N LYS A 86 -0.31 3.33 -19.24
CA LYS A 86 -0.41 2.84 -20.62
C LYS A 86 0.95 2.42 -21.19
N GLU A 87 2.02 3.00 -20.67
CA GLU A 87 3.40 2.74 -21.11
C GLU A 87 4.02 1.56 -20.35
N ASN A 88 3.65 1.40 -19.08
CA ASN A 88 4.22 0.41 -18.16
C ASN A 88 3.10 -0.38 -17.48
N PRO A 89 2.53 -1.42 -18.11
CA PRO A 89 1.31 -2.03 -17.62
C PRO A 89 1.53 -2.67 -16.25
N GLY A 90 1.07 -2.00 -15.18
CA GLY A 90 1.10 -2.49 -13.79
C GLY A 90 0.41 -3.85 -13.60
N TYR A 91 -0.41 -4.25 -14.58
CA TYR A 91 -0.97 -5.59 -14.70
C TYR A 91 0.08 -6.72 -14.72
N ILE A 92 1.24 -6.50 -15.35
CA ILE A 92 2.32 -7.49 -15.38
C ILE A 92 2.88 -7.70 -13.97
N ALA A 93 3.02 -6.65 -13.16
CA ALA A 93 3.48 -6.78 -11.78
C ALA A 93 2.53 -7.66 -10.97
N ARG A 94 1.21 -7.45 -11.10
CA ARG A 94 0.20 -8.27 -10.42
C ARG A 94 0.30 -9.74 -10.80
N PHE A 95 0.49 -10.06 -12.08
CA PHE A 95 0.71 -11.44 -12.51
C PHE A 95 1.98 -12.06 -11.95
N LEU A 96 3.05 -11.29 -11.83
CA LEU A 96 4.27 -11.77 -11.21
C LEU A 96 4.10 -11.93 -9.70
N ASN A 97 3.23 -11.15 -9.06
CA ASN A 97 2.89 -11.30 -7.65
C ASN A 97 2.09 -12.57 -7.41
N ASP A 98 0.95 -12.71 -8.09
CA ASP A 98 -0.08 -13.73 -7.85
C ASP A 98 0.27 -15.07 -8.53
N GLY A 99 1.18 -15.04 -9.50
CA GLY A 99 1.43 -16.13 -10.45
C GLY A 99 0.50 -16.06 -11.65
N TYR A 100 0.82 -16.83 -12.69
CA TYR A 100 0.00 -16.87 -13.90
C TYR A 100 0.11 -18.18 -14.67
N MET A 101 -0.91 -18.47 -15.47
CA MET A 101 -0.87 -19.56 -16.44
C MET A 101 -0.19 -19.06 -17.72
N ALA A 102 0.99 -19.58 -18.01
CA ALA A 102 1.62 -19.37 -19.30
C ALA A 102 1.03 -20.32 -20.33
N HIS A 103 0.49 -19.74 -21.40
CA HIS A 103 0.08 -20.49 -22.59
C HIS A 103 1.19 -20.37 -23.63
N GLY A 104 1.78 -21.49 -24.01
CA GLY A 104 2.88 -21.55 -24.98
C GLY A 104 2.71 -22.71 -25.96
N GLY A 105 3.34 -22.59 -27.13
CA GLY A 105 3.28 -23.58 -28.21
C GLY A 105 3.18 -22.91 -29.58
N LYS A 106 3.99 -23.33 -30.56
CA LYS A 106 3.80 -22.92 -31.96
C LYS A 106 2.84 -23.91 -32.61
N GLY A 107 1.65 -23.44 -33.01
CA GLY A 107 0.67 -24.21 -33.76
C GLY A 107 -0.43 -24.85 -32.92
N LYS A 108 -1.53 -25.17 -33.60
CA LYS A 108 -2.83 -25.60 -33.03
C LYS A 108 -2.78 -26.85 -32.14
N ASN A 109 -1.71 -27.64 -32.24
CA ASN A 109 -1.56 -28.96 -31.61
C ASN A 109 -0.54 -29.00 -30.46
N SER A 110 0.09 -27.86 -30.10
CA SER A 110 1.18 -27.80 -29.11
C SER A 110 0.90 -26.80 -27.98
N HIS A 111 -0.36 -26.41 -27.76
CA HIS A 111 -0.70 -25.54 -26.64
C HIS A 111 -0.51 -26.26 -25.31
N SER A 112 0.63 -26.02 -24.66
CA SER A 112 0.85 -26.38 -23.27
C SER A 112 0.49 -25.20 -22.38
N THR A 113 -0.33 -25.46 -21.38
CA THR A 113 -0.57 -24.52 -20.28
C THR A 113 0.33 -24.92 -19.12
N LYS A 114 1.19 -24.00 -18.68
CA LYS A 114 2.09 -24.21 -17.53
C LYS A 114 1.80 -23.16 -16.47
N TYR A 115 1.58 -23.59 -15.23
CA TYR A 115 1.53 -22.67 -14.10
C TYR A 115 2.93 -22.13 -13.80
N ILE A 116 3.02 -20.80 -13.69
CA ILE A 116 4.20 -20.10 -13.21
C ILE A 116 3.86 -19.53 -11.84
N PRO A 117 4.51 -20.02 -10.76
CA PRO A 117 4.28 -19.53 -9.41
C PRO A 117 4.49 -18.03 -9.29
N GLY A 118 3.70 -17.41 -8.42
CA GLY A 118 3.88 -16.03 -8.01
C GLY A 118 5.17 -15.83 -7.22
N LEU A 119 5.65 -14.61 -7.21
CA LEU A 119 6.78 -14.17 -6.40
C LEU A 119 6.34 -13.63 -5.04
N HIS A 120 5.04 -13.33 -4.88
CA HIS A 120 4.44 -12.85 -3.63
C HIS A 120 5.17 -11.65 -3.00
N PHE A 121 5.74 -10.77 -3.85
CA PHE A 121 6.54 -9.65 -3.39
C PHE A 121 5.69 -8.61 -2.64
N GLN A 122 4.40 -8.48 -2.99
CA GLN A 122 3.47 -7.58 -2.32
C GLN A 122 3.13 -8.12 -0.93
N GLU A 123 2.75 -9.39 -0.81
CA GLU A 123 2.46 -10.01 0.49
C GLU A 123 3.70 -9.95 1.41
N HIS A 124 4.88 -10.22 0.85
CA HIS A 124 6.13 -10.12 1.60
C HIS A 124 6.38 -8.70 2.11
N SER A 125 6.19 -7.68 1.27
CA SER A 125 6.32 -6.28 1.69
C SER A 125 5.28 -5.86 2.73
N ILE A 126 4.05 -6.38 2.68
CA ILE A 126 3.02 -6.09 3.68
C ILE A 126 3.47 -6.63 5.04
N GLU A 127 3.93 -7.88 5.09
CA GLU A 127 4.37 -8.49 6.34
C GLU A 127 5.61 -7.80 6.91
N GLU A 128 6.62 -7.56 6.07
CA GLU A 128 7.88 -6.93 6.48
C GLU A 128 7.69 -5.47 6.91
N SER A 129 6.75 -4.72 6.31
CA SER A 129 6.55 -3.30 6.65
C SER A 129 5.62 -3.04 7.84
N LYS A 130 4.90 -4.05 8.34
CA LYS A 130 3.78 -3.86 9.28
C LYS A 130 4.15 -3.01 10.50
N HIS A 131 5.28 -3.30 11.13
CA HIS A 131 5.74 -2.57 12.30
C HIS A 131 6.15 -1.14 11.95
N ASP A 132 6.95 -0.98 10.89
CA ASP A 132 7.52 0.31 10.49
C ASP A 132 6.43 1.28 9.98
N VAL A 133 5.38 0.76 9.34
CA VAL A 133 4.19 1.52 8.97
C VAL A 133 3.50 2.08 10.21
N LEU A 134 3.22 1.24 11.20
CA LEU A 134 2.57 1.66 12.45
C LEU A 134 3.43 2.66 13.21
N GLU A 135 4.75 2.46 13.24
CA GLU A 135 5.69 3.38 13.89
C GLU A 135 5.69 4.75 13.20
N ALA A 136 5.70 4.78 11.87
CA ALA A 136 5.63 6.01 11.08
C ALA A 136 4.31 6.77 11.31
N GLU A 137 3.17 6.07 11.32
CA GLU A 137 1.87 6.65 11.64
C GLU A 137 1.82 7.21 13.07
N ALA A 138 2.30 6.44 14.05
CA ALA A 138 2.33 6.83 15.45
C ALA A 138 3.26 8.02 15.70
N LYS A 139 4.38 8.12 14.97
CA LYS A 139 5.26 9.28 15.03
C LYS A 139 4.55 10.56 14.59
N VAL A 140 3.78 10.50 13.50
CA VAL A 140 3.00 11.65 13.03
C VAL A 140 1.90 12.00 14.03
N TYR A 141 1.23 11.01 14.60
CA TYR A 141 0.22 11.23 15.64
C TYR A 141 0.78 11.98 16.85
N ARG A 142 1.92 11.53 17.40
CA ARG A 142 2.61 12.18 18.53
C ARG A 142 2.96 13.64 18.23
N GLN A 143 3.56 13.89 17.06
CA GLN A 143 3.91 15.24 16.61
C GLN A 143 2.70 16.18 16.50
N LEU A 144 1.55 15.66 16.07
CA LEU A 144 0.32 16.44 15.93
C LEU A 144 -0.33 16.75 17.30
N ASN A 145 -0.03 15.96 18.33
CA ASN A 145 -0.56 16.12 19.68
C ASN A 145 0.43 16.76 20.67
N GLY A 146 1.67 17.03 20.23
CA GLY A 146 2.69 17.69 21.04
C GLY A 146 3.51 16.75 21.93
N ASP A 147 3.53 15.45 21.61
CA ASP A 147 4.35 14.41 22.26
C ASP A 147 5.71 14.19 21.59
#